data_AF-A0A7W9SFV5-F1
#
_entry.id   AF-A0A7W9SFV5-F1
#
_cell.length_a   1.000
_cell.length_b   1.000
_cell.length_c   1.000
_cell.angle_alpha   90.00
_cell.angle_beta   90.00
_cell.angle_gamma   90.00
#
_symmetry.space_group_name_H-M   'P 1'
#
loop_
_entity.id
_entity.type
_entity.pdbx_description
1 polymer ?
#
loop_
_entity_poly.entity_id
_entity_poly.type
_entity_poly.pdbx_seq_one_letter_code
_entity_poly.pdbx_strand_id
1 'polypeptide(L)' 'MMKITLKTFEIFVACMLGFGLVGMLSILPQVRWMAYFAVVASLFFLWQIEEEKKRRKKKVQFYKKMGKIIARRLHESA' A
#
# COMPACT_ATOMS: atom_id res chain seq x y z
N MET A 1 -17.90 -5.85 7.33
CA MET A 1 -16.80 -6.06 6.36
C MET A 1 -15.59 -5.28 6.86
N MET A 2 -14.63 -5.95 7.49
CA MET A 2 -13.54 -5.32 8.23
C MET A 2 -12.66 -4.52 7.27
N LYS A 3 -12.81 -3.18 7.24
CA LYS A 3 -11.91 -2.29 6.52
C LYS A 3 -10.59 -2.27 7.29
N ILE A 4 -9.73 -3.26 7.06
CA ILE A 4 -8.33 -3.15 7.45
C ILE A 4 -7.82 -1.89 6.76
N THR A 5 -7.59 -0.84 7.54
CA THR A 5 -7.11 0.44 7.04
C THR A 5 -5.76 0.18 6.37
N LEU A 6 -5.62 0.59 5.11
CA LEU A 6 -4.39 0.42 4.32
C LEU A 6 -3.11 0.83 5.10
N LYS A 7 -3.25 1.82 5.99
CA LYS A 7 -2.24 2.26 6.96
C LYS A 7 -1.79 1.16 7.94
N THR A 8 -2.72 0.40 8.49
CA THR A 8 -2.43 -0.67 9.47
C THR A 8 -1.64 -1.80 8.81
N PHE A 9 -1.98 -2.13 7.56
CA PHE A 9 -1.24 -3.12 6.78
C PHE A 9 0.17 -2.62 6.40
N GLU A 10 0.30 -1.35 6.03
CA GLU A 10 1.61 -0.72 5.76
C GLU A 10 2.52 -0.73 6.99
N ILE A 11 1.98 -0.46 8.19
CA ILE A 11 2.73 -0.56 9.45
C ILE A 11 3.15 -2.00 9.73
N PHE A 12 2.24 -2.96 9.54
CA PHE A 12 2.55 -4.37 9.74
C PHE A 12 3.68 -4.84 8.81
N VAL A 13 3.63 -4.50 7.52
CA VAL A 13 4.66 -4.85 6.54
C VAL A 13 5.98 -4.15 6.85
N ALA A 14 5.96 -2.89 7.30
CA ALA A 14 7.16 -2.17 7.72
C ALA A 14 7.84 -2.83 8.94
N CYS A 15 7.05 -3.27 9.93
CA CYS A 15 7.57 -4.05 11.06
C CYS A 15 8.17 -5.38 10.59
N MET A 16 7.51 -6.10 9.70
CA MET A 16 8.00 -7.37 9.13
C MET A 16 9.33 -7.18 8.40
N LEU A 17 9.48 -6.07 7.66
CA LEU A 17 10.71 -5.72 6.96
C LEU A 17 11.84 -5.42 7.95
N GLY A 18 11.55 -4.67 9.03
CA GLY A 18 12.51 -4.40 10.10
C GLY A 18 13.00 -5.68 10.79
N PHE A 19 12.08 -6.59 11.15
CA PHE A 19 12.44 -7.89 11.71
C PHE A 19 13.23 -8.76 10.74
N GLY A 20 12.89 -8.74 9.45
CA GLY A 20 13.66 -9.43 8.41
C GLY A 20 15.09 -8.91 8.29
N LEU A 21 15.30 -7.59 8.33
CA LEU A 21 16.65 -7.01 8.29
C LEU A 21 17.48 -7.38 9.51
N VAL A 22 16.89 -7.36 10.72
CA VAL A 22 17.57 -7.82 11.94
C VAL A 22 17.85 -9.32 11.89
N GLY A 23 16.92 -10.11 11.35
CA GLY A 23 17.07 -11.56 11.16
C GLY A 23 18.22 -11.94 10.24
N MET A 24 18.57 -11.11 9.25
CA MET A 24 19.74 -11.35 8.38
C MET A 24 21.08 -11.29 9.14
N LEU A 25 21.12 -10.59 10.27
CA LEU A 25 22.31 -10.52 11.13
C LEU A 25 22.44 -11.74 12.06
N SER A 26 21.48 -12.67 12.04
CA SER A 26 21.55 -13.87 12.88
C SER A 26 22.69 -14.80 12.48
N ILE A 27 23.28 -15.43 13.49
CA ILE A 27 24.36 -16.41 13.33
C ILE A 27 23.82 -17.74 12.76
N LEU A 28 22.55 -18.06 13.02
CA LEU A 28 21.92 -19.29 12.52
C LEU A 28 21.55 -19.16 11.03
N PRO A 29 22.05 -20.06 10.16
CA PRO A 29 21.79 -19.99 8.72
C PRO A 29 20.32 -20.18 8.36
N GLN A 30 19.57 -21.01 9.10
CA GLN A 30 18.13 -21.19 8.90
C GLN A 30 17.34 -19.90 9.13
N VAL A 31 17.68 -19.16 10.20
CA VAL A 31 17.05 -17.88 10.53
C VAL A 31 17.36 -16.84 9.46
N ARG A 32 18.59 -16.83 8.92
CA ARG A 32 18.96 -15.97 7.79
C ARG A 32 18.14 -16.25 6.54
N TRP A 33 17.96 -17.51 6.16
CA TRP A 33 17.12 -17.86 4.99
C TRP A 33 15.67 -17.42 5.17
N MET A 34 15.08 -17.62 6.34
CA MET A 34 13.74 -17.11 6.65
C MET A 34 13.69 -15.58 6.62
N ALA A 35 14.73 -14.91 7.09
CA ALA A 35 14.85 -13.46 7.06
C ALA A 35 14.95 -12.90 5.63
N TYR A 36 15.73 -13.53 4.75
CA TYR A 36 15.76 -13.18 3.33
C TYR A 36 14.37 -13.30 2.70
N PHE A 37 13.66 -14.39 2.96
CA PHE A 37 12.31 -14.58 2.46
C PHE A 37 11.33 -13.52 3.00
N ALA A 38 11.41 -13.21 4.29
CA ALA A 38 10.58 -12.19 4.93
C ALA A 38 10.80 -10.79 4.32
N VAL A 39 12.04 -10.41 4.01
CA VAL A 39 12.34 -9.13 3.36
C VAL A 39 11.80 -9.08 1.93
N VAL A 40 11.99 -10.14 1.14
CA VAL A 40 11.44 -10.20 -0.23
C VAL A 40 9.91 -10.13 -0.22
N ALA A 41 9.25 -10.89 0.66
CA ALA A 41 7.80 -10.84 0.82
C ALA A 41 7.31 -9.44 1.24
N SER A 42 8.02 -8.78 2.15
CA SER A 42 7.67 -7.43 2.62
C SER A 42 7.76 -6.40 1.50
N LEU A 43 8.79 -6.47 0.65
CA LEU A 43 8.92 -5.62 -0.53
C LEU A 43 7.78 -5.85 -1.53
N PHE A 44 7.39 -7.11 -1.75
CA PHE A 44 6.25 -7.45 -2.62
C PHE A 44 4.94 -6.87 -2.08
N PHE A 45 4.69 -6.96 -0.78
CA PHE A 45 3.49 -6.37 -0.17
C PHE A 45 3.50 -4.85 -0.24
N LEU A 46 4.64 -4.18 -0.02
CA LEU A 46 4.76 -2.73 -0.20
C LEU A 46 4.39 -2.30 -1.62
N TRP A 47 4.87 -3.04 -2.63
CA TRP A 47 4.55 -2.78 -4.02
C TRP A 47 3.04 -2.93 -4.30
N GLN A 48 2.40 -3.99 -3.81
CA GLN A 48 0.95 -4.15 -3.93
C GLN A 48 0.15 -3.02 -3.26
N ILE A 49 0.57 -2.59 -2.06
CA ILE A 49 -0.04 -1.46 -1.35
C ILE A 49 0.03 -0.20 -2.20
N GLU A 50 1.18 0.06 -2.81
CA GLU A 50 1.40 1.24 -3.63
C GLU A 50 0.53 1.19 -4.91
N GLU A 51 0.42 0.02 -5.52
CA GLU A 51 -0.45 -0.20 -6.67
C GLU A 51 -1.93 0.00 -6.33
N GLU A 52 -2.39 -0.51 -5.18
CA GLU A 52 -3.72 -0.25 -4.65
C GLU A 52 -3.97 1.24 -4.38
N LYS A 53 -3.01 1.93 -3.75
CA LYS A 53 -3.07 3.40 -3.55
C LYS A 53 -3.20 4.12 -4.89
N LYS A 54 -2.47 3.69 -5.92
CA LYS A 54 -2.52 4.26 -7.27
C LYS A 54 -3.89 4.03 -7.93
N ARG A 55 -4.49 2.84 -7.79
CA ARG A 55 -5.86 2.57 -8.27
C ARG A 55 -6.89 3.44 -7.56
N ARG A 56 -6.80 3.61 -6.24
CA ARG A 56 -7.70 4.50 -5.48
C ARG A 56 -7.54 5.97 -5.89
N LYS A 57 -6.31 6.46 -6.05
CA LYS A 57 -6.04 7.83 -6.53
C LYS A 57 -6.65 8.08 -7.92
N LYS A 58 -6.53 7.13 -8.86
CA LYS A 58 -7.15 7.24 -10.19
C LYS A 58 -8.67 7.38 -10.12
N LYS A 59 -9.35 6.59 -9.27
CA LYS A 59 -10.81 6.71 -9.06
C LYS A 59 -11.17 8.08 -8.47
N VAL A 60 -10.45 8.57 -7.46
CA VAL A 60 -10.71 9.88 -6.85
C VAL A 60 -10.52 11.02 -7.86
N GLN A 61 -9.48 10.96 -8.70
CA GLN A 61 -9.27 11.94 -9.76
C GLN A 61 -10.37 11.89 -10.82
N PHE A 62 -10.86 10.70 -11.18
CA PHE A 62 -12.00 10.53 -12.08
C PHE A 62 -13.27 11.18 -11.53
N TYR A 63 -13.63 10.91 -10.27
CA TYR A 63 -14.78 11.55 -9.61
C TYR A 63 -14.62 13.07 -9.48
N LYS A 64 -13.42 13.58 -9.17
CA LYS A 64 -13.15 15.03 -9.15
C LYS A 64 -13.35 15.68 -10.52
N LYS A 65 -12.93 15.01 -11.61
CA LYS A 65 -13.15 15.50 -12.98
C LYS A 65 -14.64 15.53 -13.32
N MET A 66 -15.37 14.45 -13.01
CA MET A 66 -16.82 14.41 -13.22
C MET A 66 -17.55 15.47 -12.41
N GLY A 67 -17.21 15.65 -11.13
CA GLY A 67 -17.80 16.70 -10.29
C GLY A 67 -17.61 18.11 -10.86
N LYS A 68 -16.43 18.41 -11.41
CA LYS A 68 -16.19 19.71 -12.11
C LYS A 68 -17.04 19.87 -13.38
N ILE A 69 -17.24 18.79 -14.14
CA ILE A 69 -18.06 18.84 -15.36
C ILE A 69 -19.54 19.04 -15.01
N ILE A 70 -20.04 18.30 -14.02
CA ILE A 70 -21.43 18.42 -13.54
C ILE A 70 -21.66 19.82 -12.96
N ALA A 71 -20.74 20.34 -12.13
CA ALA A 71 -20.85 21.69 -11.58
C ALA A 71 -20.85 22.78 -12.65
N ARG A 72 -20.06 22.64 -13.73
CA ARG A 72 -20.11 23.57 -14.87
C ARG A 72 -21.46 23.53 -15.57
N ARG A 73 -21.97 22.33 -15.88
CA ARG A 73 -23.27 22.20 -16.56
C ARG A 73 -24.44 22.71 -15.71
N LEU A 74 -24.37 22.56 -14.39
CA LEU A 74 -25.38 23.11 -13.48
C LEU A 74 -25.35 24.65 -13.43
N HIS A 75 -24.17 25.26 -13.58
CA HIS A 75 -24.02 26.72 -13.61
C HIS A 75 -24.36 27.33 -14.97
N GLU A 76 -24.32 26.55 -16.06
CA GLU A 76 -24.79 26.99 -17.39
C GLU A 76 -26.32 26.85 -17.55
N SER A 77 -26.97 26.03 -16.72
CA SER A 77 -28.43 25.84 -16.73
C SER A 77 -29.17 26.68 -15.68
N ALA A 78 -28.49 27.58 -14.98
CA ALA A 78 -29.03 28.52 -13.98
C ALA A 78 -28.85 29.95 -14.48
#